data_AF-A0A5B6TF49-F1
#
_entry.id   AF-A0A5B6TF49-F1
#
_cell.length_a   1.000
_cell.length_b   1.000
_cell.length_c   1.000
_cell.angle_alpha   90.00
_cell.angle_beta   90.00
_cell.angle_gamma   90.00
#
_symmetry.space_group_name_H-M   'P 1'
#
loop_
_entity.id
_entity.type
_entity.pdbx_description
1 polymer ?
#
loop_
_entity_poly.entity_id
_entity_poly.type
_entity_poly.pdbx_seq_one_letter_code
_entity_poly.pdbx_strand_id
1 'polypeptide(L)'
;MHLIRKQIVEVEMPALEPALDLQQRVSRLVQERLNPALSAQFDRLAGPDQILRLDQVVLTVQVTDVASLGDELVSQVLQSFDQAFHRSAPEEALDQPWDWGGNRAISSGKRKEDPLPGGLTQVTAEEATGEAFLFFLQKGHLPWWAFWGSFEDFTAKTENFLAKKTKPQLQEFLRQVFQTKDAVARLAYQFPVDFLRALVRSLPEEVTTSGRLPQIVATLPPEVRVIWEQAGLALPQNYKKPNADQQSSSAPVSAEKNQAPAEETEGLYLQNAGLVLLAPFLETYLGTGGLVADHQLRDPSAAVHWLQYLVTGQDRTTEPELLLNKILCGVPLDTPVPAQVRLTSVCEKEAENVLRAVIRYWAVLKNTSPTGLRESFLQRDGRLTRKPDGDWLLQVEQKSYDMLLESLPWSYSLVKLPWMPQALWVDWA
;
A
#
# COMPACT_ATOMS: atom_id res chain seq x y z
N MET A 1 -17.66 -4.75 -8.48
CA MET A 1 -16.42 -5.09 -7.74
C MET A 1 -16.58 -4.63 -6.32
N HIS A 2 -16.38 -5.53 -5.36
CA HIS A 2 -16.48 -5.24 -3.94
C HIS A 2 -15.16 -5.60 -3.25
N LEU A 3 -14.85 -4.92 -2.14
CA LEU A 3 -13.65 -5.16 -1.34
C LEU A 3 -14.08 -5.33 0.12
N ILE A 4 -13.71 -6.47 0.73
CA ILE A 4 -13.99 -6.76 2.13
C ILE A 4 -12.67 -6.89 2.86
N ARG A 5 -12.41 -6.00 3.82
CA ARG A 5 -11.17 -6.00 4.60
C ARG A 5 -11.05 -7.24 5.50
N LYS A 6 -12.14 -7.58 6.18
CA LYS A 6 -12.20 -8.70 7.13
C LYS A 6 -13.63 -9.22 7.18
N GLN A 7 -13.77 -10.53 7.03
CA GLN A 7 -15.00 -11.25 7.28
C GLN A 7 -14.77 -12.15 8.50
N ILE A 8 -15.66 -12.06 9.49
CA ILE A 8 -15.63 -12.92 10.68
C ILE A 8 -16.99 -13.60 10.74
N VAL A 9 -16.97 -14.92 10.96
CA VAL A 9 -18.18 -15.70 11.18
C VAL A 9 -18.05 -16.32 12.56
N GLU A 10 -18.91 -15.88 13.47
CA GLU A 10 -19.03 -16.40 14.82
C GLU A 10 -20.26 -17.32 14.87
N VAL A 11 -20.09 -18.52 15.42
CA VAL A 11 -21.15 -19.53 15.50
C VAL A 11 -21.41 -19.80 16.97
N GLU A 12 -22.58 -19.40 17.44
CA GLU A 12 -23.08 -19.74 18.77
C GLU A 12 -24.01 -20.96 18.67
N MET A 13 -23.84 -21.93 19.57
CA MET A 13 -24.64 -23.15 19.59
C MET A 13 -25.02 -23.56 21.01
N PRO A 14 -26.22 -24.15 21.20
CA PRO A 14 -26.69 -24.54 22.52
C PRO A 14 -26.01 -25.80 23.10
N ALA A 15 -25.26 -26.60 22.33
CA ALA A 15 -24.56 -27.80 22.81
C ALA A 15 -23.24 -28.09 22.05
N LEU A 16 -22.31 -28.82 22.67
CA LEU A 16 -21.04 -29.30 22.09
C LEU A 16 -21.29 -30.39 21.03
N GLU A 17 -21.72 -30.02 19.84
CA GLU A 17 -21.47 -30.83 18.63
C GLU A 17 -19.96 -30.90 18.34
N PRO A 18 -19.47 -31.77 17.43
CA PRO A 18 -18.09 -31.72 16.96
C PRO A 18 -17.81 -30.36 16.30
N ALA A 19 -17.34 -29.39 17.11
CA ALA A 19 -17.18 -27.99 16.70
C ALA A 19 -16.30 -27.84 15.45
N LEU A 20 -15.35 -28.77 15.24
CA LEU A 20 -14.46 -28.78 14.08
C LEU A 20 -15.19 -29.11 12.77
N ASP A 21 -16.07 -30.11 12.77
CA ASP A 21 -16.80 -30.53 11.55
C ASP A 21 -17.77 -29.45 11.12
N LEU A 22 -18.47 -28.82 12.09
CA LEU A 22 -19.34 -27.71 11.80
C LEU A 22 -18.55 -26.49 11.31
N GLN A 23 -17.41 -26.17 11.94
CA GLN A 23 -16.54 -25.07 11.49
C GLN A 23 -16.10 -25.28 10.04
N GLN A 24 -15.63 -26.47 9.67
CA GLN A 24 -15.24 -26.77 8.29
C GLN A 24 -16.42 -26.67 7.32
N ARG A 25 -17.59 -27.17 7.72
CA ARG A 25 -18.82 -27.08 6.91
C ARG A 25 -19.28 -25.65 6.70
N VAL A 26 -19.28 -24.83 7.75
CA VAL A 26 -19.60 -23.40 7.69
C VAL A 26 -18.58 -22.66 6.83
N SER A 27 -17.28 -22.91 7.02
CA SER A 27 -16.22 -22.32 6.20
C SER A 27 -16.43 -22.62 4.71
N ARG A 28 -16.79 -23.87 4.35
CA ARG A 28 -17.09 -24.26 2.97
C ARG A 28 -18.31 -23.53 2.43
N LEU A 29 -19.40 -23.49 3.20
CA LEU A 29 -20.63 -22.79 2.82
C LEU A 29 -20.39 -21.28 2.60
N VAL A 30 -19.56 -20.67 3.44
CA VAL A 30 -19.20 -19.27 3.31
C VAL A 30 -18.48 -19.03 1.98
N GLN A 31 -17.46 -19.83 1.66
CA GLN A 31 -16.66 -19.65 0.45
C GLN A 31 -17.41 -20.03 -0.83
N GLU A 32 -18.14 -21.15 -0.84
CA GLU A 32 -18.76 -21.70 -2.06
C GLU A 32 -20.13 -21.12 -2.36
N ARG A 33 -20.85 -20.60 -1.35
CA ARG A 33 -22.25 -20.15 -1.50
C ARG A 33 -22.49 -18.73 -1.04
N LEU A 34 -22.12 -18.40 0.20
CA LEU A 34 -22.44 -17.08 0.76
C LEU A 34 -21.67 -15.96 0.05
N ASN A 35 -20.36 -16.10 -0.12
CA ASN A 35 -19.52 -15.09 -0.75
C ASN A 35 -19.92 -14.81 -2.21
N PRO A 36 -20.17 -15.81 -3.07
CA PRO A 36 -20.73 -15.58 -4.40
C PRO A 36 -22.09 -14.86 -4.37
N ALA A 37 -22.97 -15.22 -3.44
CA ALA A 37 -24.28 -14.59 -3.32
C ALA A 37 -24.21 -13.13 -2.85
N LEU A 38 -23.36 -12.84 -1.85
CA LEU A 38 -23.07 -11.48 -1.39
C LEU A 38 -22.43 -10.65 -2.50
N SER A 39 -21.50 -11.21 -3.28
CA SER A 39 -20.92 -10.53 -4.45
C SER A 39 -22.00 -10.07 -5.41
N ALA A 40 -22.90 -10.99 -5.80
CA ALA A 40 -24.01 -10.69 -6.71
C ALA A 40 -24.98 -9.66 -6.11
N GLN A 41 -25.15 -9.65 -4.78
CA GLN A 41 -25.93 -8.62 -4.09
C GLN A 41 -25.23 -7.26 -4.16
N PHE A 42 -23.94 -7.18 -3.82
CA PHE A 42 -23.16 -5.94 -3.80
C PHE A 42 -23.02 -5.30 -5.18
N ASP A 43 -22.84 -6.10 -6.24
CA ASP A 43 -22.75 -5.60 -7.61
C ASP A 43 -24.07 -4.94 -8.08
N ARG A 44 -25.19 -5.15 -7.38
CA ARG A 44 -26.49 -4.49 -7.65
C ARG A 44 -26.72 -3.21 -6.87
N LEU A 45 -25.94 -2.94 -5.81
CA LEU A 45 -26.21 -1.83 -4.89
C LEU A 45 -25.61 -0.49 -5.33
N ALA A 46 -24.48 -0.52 -6.02
CA ALA A 46 -23.75 0.68 -6.42
C ALA A 46 -23.86 0.94 -7.93
N GLY A 47 -24.15 2.19 -8.31
CA GLY A 47 -24.05 2.62 -9.70
C GLY A 47 -22.60 2.71 -10.21
N PRO A 48 -22.38 2.88 -11.53
CA PRO A 48 -21.05 2.82 -12.15
C PRO A 48 -20.03 3.84 -11.61
N ASP A 49 -20.48 5.01 -11.12
CA ASP A 49 -19.61 6.06 -10.56
C ASP A 49 -19.74 6.22 -9.03
N GLN A 50 -20.37 5.23 -8.37
CA GLN A 50 -20.64 5.28 -6.93
C GLN A 50 -19.85 4.20 -6.20
N ILE A 51 -19.20 4.60 -5.11
CA ILE A 51 -18.54 3.69 -4.18
C ILE A 51 -19.28 3.79 -2.85
N LEU A 52 -19.81 2.66 -2.42
CA LEU A 52 -20.45 2.51 -1.12
C LEU A 52 -19.41 1.97 -0.14
N ARG A 53 -19.19 2.69 0.97
CA ARG A 53 -18.29 2.28 2.04
C ARG A 53 -19.08 2.02 3.29
N LEU A 54 -18.92 0.81 3.79
CA LEU A 54 -19.53 0.31 5.01
C LEU A 54 -18.39 0.08 5.98
N ASP A 55 -18.34 0.86 7.05
CA ASP A 55 -17.28 0.75 8.05
C ASP A 55 -17.31 -0.62 8.74
N GLN A 56 -18.52 -1.09 9.04
CA GLN A 56 -18.77 -2.41 9.61
C GLN A 56 -20.19 -2.87 9.27
N VAL A 57 -20.33 -4.18 9.01
CA VAL A 57 -21.61 -4.84 8.87
C VAL A 57 -21.67 -5.95 9.91
N VAL A 58 -22.64 -5.90 10.82
CA VAL A 58 -22.87 -6.91 11.85
C VAL A 58 -24.27 -7.48 11.63
N LEU A 59 -24.35 -8.75 11.26
CA LEU A 59 -25.60 -9.45 11.00
C LEU A 59 -25.73 -10.62 11.96
N THR A 60 -26.85 -10.68 12.66
CA THR A 60 -27.22 -11.82 13.50
C THR A 60 -28.33 -12.59 12.80
N VAL A 61 -28.06 -13.84 12.45
CA VAL A 61 -29.01 -14.75 11.80
C VAL A 61 -29.26 -15.97 12.68
N GLN A 62 -30.45 -16.57 12.57
CA GLN A 62 -30.87 -17.70 13.39
C GLN A 62 -31.24 -18.86 12.48
N VAL A 63 -30.40 -19.89 12.47
CA VAL A 63 -30.63 -21.10 11.69
C VAL A 63 -31.35 -22.12 12.56
N THR A 64 -32.44 -22.69 12.06
CA THR A 64 -33.32 -23.57 12.84
C THR A 64 -32.86 -25.02 12.87
N ASP A 65 -32.22 -25.50 11.79
CA ASP A 65 -31.72 -26.87 11.68
C ASP A 65 -30.37 -26.95 10.95
N VAL A 66 -29.53 -27.88 11.37
CA VAL A 66 -28.21 -28.16 10.79
C VAL A 66 -28.35 -28.78 9.39
N ALA A 67 -29.47 -29.45 9.08
CA ALA A 67 -29.73 -30.00 7.75
C ALA A 67 -29.98 -28.91 6.70
N SER A 68 -30.73 -27.86 7.06
CA SER A 68 -31.07 -26.72 6.19
C SER A 68 -30.07 -25.56 6.28
N LEU A 69 -29.01 -25.70 7.09
CA LEU A 69 -27.97 -24.70 7.33
C LEU A 69 -27.50 -23.96 6.07
N GLY A 70 -27.28 -24.66 4.96
CA GLY A 70 -26.78 -24.04 3.74
C GLY A 70 -27.74 -23.02 3.13
N ASP A 71 -29.03 -23.35 3.04
CA ASP A 71 -30.03 -22.49 2.39
C ASP A 71 -30.55 -21.41 3.36
N GLU A 72 -30.76 -21.76 4.63
CA GLU A 72 -31.19 -20.81 5.67
C GLU A 72 -30.12 -19.75 5.94
N LEU A 73 -28.84 -20.14 6.07
CA LEU A 73 -27.75 -19.18 6.29
C LEU A 73 -27.68 -18.16 5.17
N VAL A 74 -27.63 -18.62 3.91
CA VAL A 74 -27.49 -17.71 2.76
C VAL A 74 -28.70 -16.79 2.65
N SER A 75 -29.92 -17.35 2.67
CA SER A 75 -31.14 -16.54 2.53
C SER A 75 -31.31 -15.52 3.65
N GLN A 76 -31.08 -15.92 4.91
CA GLN A 76 -31.20 -15.00 6.04
C GLN A 76 -30.13 -13.92 6.05
N VAL A 77 -28.88 -14.23 5.69
CA VAL A 77 -27.82 -13.21 5.62
C VAL A 77 -28.14 -12.19 4.54
N LEU A 78 -28.53 -12.62 3.34
CA LEU A 78 -28.88 -11.71 2.24
C LEU A 78 -30.08 -10.82 2.63
N GLN A 79 -31.12 -11.41 3.23
CA GLN A 79 -32.31 -10.67 3.67
C GLN A 79 -32.00 -9.68 4.78
N SER A 80 -31.20 -10.09 5.78
CA SER A 80 -30.79 -9.22 6.88
C SER A 80 -29.93 -8.07 6.39
N PHE A 81 -29.04 -8.35 5.44
CA PHE A 81 -28.24 -7.33 4.78
C PHE A 81 -29.12 -6.31 4.03
N ASP A 82 -30.05 -6.75 3.18
CA ASP A 82 -30.95 -5.85 2.45
C ASP A 82 -31.75 -4.95 3.40
N GLN A 83 -32.29 -5.53 4.48
CA GLN A 83 -33.02 -4.76 5.49
C GLN A 83 -32.13 -3.72 6.18
N ALA A 84 -30.91 -4.10 6.56
CA ALA A 84 -29.96 -3.19 7.20
C ALA A 84 -29.53 -2.05 6.26
N PHE A 85 -29.27 -2.39 5.00
CA PHE A 85 -28.87 -1.46 3.96
C PHE A 85 -29.98 -0.46 3.67
N HIS A 86 -31.21 -0.91 3.40
CA HIS A 86 -32.34 -0.01 3.11
C HIS A 86 -32.74 0.90 4.29
N ARG A 87 -32.50 0.48 5.53
CA ARG A 87 -32.71 1.34 6.72
C ARG A 87 -31.68 2.46 6.85
N SER A 88 -30.49 2.27 6.28
CA SER A 88 -29.34 3.16 6.48
C SER A 88 -28.95 3.92 5.21
N ALA A 89 -29.47 3.54 4.05
CA ALA A 89 -29.25 4.20 2.77
C ALA A 89 -29.84 5.62 2.81
N PRO A 90 -29.04 6.67 2.62
CA PRO A 90 -29.54 8.03 2.60
C PRO A 90 -30.37 8.28 1.32
N GLU A 91 -31.54 8.91 1.44
CA GLU A 91 -32.33 9.37 0.29
C GLU A 91 -31.68 10.58 -0.42
N GLU A 92 -30.90 11.39 0.28
CA GLU A 92 -30.30 12.63 -0.24
C GLU A 92 -28.96 12.92 0.47
N ALA A 93 -27.81 12.64 -0.17
CA ALA A 93 -26.49 12.91 0.44
C ALA A 93 -25.42 13.50 -0.50
N LEU A 94 -25.78 13.90 -1.73
CA LEU A 94 -24.79 14.34 -2.73
C LEU A 94 -24.51 15.85 -2.78
N ASP A 95 -25.18 16.69 -1.97
CA ASP A 95 -25.05 18.16 -2.08
C ASP A 95 -24.04 18.82 -1.12
N GLN A 96 -23.38 18.09 -0.22
CA GLN A 96 -22.36 18.69 0.64
C GLN A 96 -21.01 18.82 -0.08
N PRO A 97 -20.20 19.87 0.15
CA PRO A 97 -18.84 19.94 -0.39
C PRO A 97 -17.98 18.80 0.14
N TRP A 98 -17.19 18.16 -0.74
CA TRP A 98 -16.23 17.14 -0.35
C TRP A 98 -15.11 17.71 0.54
N ASP A 99 -14.82 17.03 1.66
CA ASP A 99 -13.75 17.36 2.61
C ASP A 99 -12.63 16.32 2.52
N TRP A 100 -11.38 16.79 2.47
CA TRP A 100 -10.15 16.04 2.19
C TRP A 100 -9.64 15.19 3.37
N GLY A 101 -10.56 14.61 4.15
CA GLY A 101 -10.22 13.87 5.37
C GLY A 101 -11.29 12.89 5.83
N GLY A 102 -12.25 12.54 4.96
CA GLY A 102 -13.25 11.52 5.31
C GLY A 102 -14.25 11.95 6.39
N ASN A 103 -14.34 13.23 6.73
CA ASN A 103 -15.25 13.74 7.77
C ASN A 103 -16.73 13.82 7.33
N ARG A 104 -17.10 13.24 6.19
CA ARG A 104 -18.50 12.97 5.82
C ARG A 104 -19.03 11.79 6.63
N ALA A 105 -19.10 11.96 7.95
CA ALA A 105 -19.91 11.10 8.78
C ALA A 105 -21.37 11.48 8.56
N ILE A 106 -22.10 10.73 7.73
CA ILE A 106 -23.56 10.78 7.75
C ILE A 106 -23.95 10.03 9.02
N SER A 107 -24.15 10.78 10.10
CA SER A 107 -24.54 10.21 11.39
C SER A 107 -25.94 9.62 11.28
N SER A 108 -26.06 8.32 11.03
CA SER A 108 -27.12 7.55 11.67
C SER A 108 -26.74 7.37 13.14
N GLY A 109 -27.69 7.59 14.04
CA GLY A 109 -27.42 7.65 15.48
C GLY A 109 -26.70 6.39 15.96
N LYS A 110 -25.57 6.57 16.66
CA LYS A 110 -24.77 5.48 17.24
C LYS A 110 -25.58 4.68 18.28
N ARG A 111 -26.36 3.69 17.86
CA ARG A 111 -26.79 2.60 18.74
C ARG A 111 -25.87 1.42 18.50
N LYS A 112 -25.37 0.82 19.59
CA LYS A 112 -24.53 -0.40 19.53
C LYS A 112 -25.21 -1.60 18.84
N GLU A 113 -26.53 -1.54 18.69
CA GLU A 113 -27.38 -2.59 18.14
C GLU A 113 -27.71 -2.39 16.65
N ASP A 114 -27.24 -1.31 16.02
CA ASP A 114 -27.48 -1.11 14.60
C ASP A 114 -26.65 -2.09 13.77
N PRO A 115 -27.23 -2.73 12.74
CA PRO A 115 -26.50 -3.69 11.90
C PRO A 115 -25.40 -3.04 11.07
N LEU A 116 -25.39 -1.71 10.95
CA LEU A 116 -24.34 -0.89 10.32
C LEU A 116 -23.81 0.15 11.32
N PRO A 117 -23.07 -0.26 12.36
CA PRO A 117 -22.75 0.59 13.53
C PRO A 117 -21.76 1.73 13.22
N GLY A 118 -21.01 1.64 12.11
CA GLY A 118 -20.16 2.72 11.60
C GLY A 118 -20.82 3.55 10.47
N GLY A 119 -22.05 3.21 10.09
CA GLY A 119 -22.78 3.90 9.04
C GLY A 119 -22.41 3.48 7.62
N LEU A 120 -23.04 4.16 6.67
CA LEU A 120 -22.84 4.01 5.23
C LEU A 120 -22.41 5.37 4.67
N THR A 121 -21.25 5.41 4.03
CA THR A 121 -20.80 6.59 3.29
C THR A 121 -20.79 6.30 1.79
N GLN A 122 -21.28 7.26 1.02
CA GLN A 122 -21.22 7.22 -0.43
C GLN A 122 -20.18 8.23 -0.89
N VAL A 123 -19.25 7.75 -1.70
CA VAL A 123 -18.24 8.59 -2.36
C VAL A 123 -18.22 8.27 -3.85
N THR A 124 -17.83 9.25 -4.65
CA THR A 124 -17.58 9.05 -6.07
C THR A 124 -16.21 8.39 -6.29
N ALA A 125 -16.01 7.79 -7.47
CA ALA A 125 -14.69 7.29 -7.87
C ALA A 125 -13.60 8.39 -7.85
N GLU A 126 -13.99 9.64 -8.14
CA GLU A 126 -13.09 10.78 -8.12
C GLU A 126 -12.67 11.18 -6.69
N GLU A 127 -13.63 11.24 -5.75
CA GLU A 127 -13.33 11.51 -4.33
C GLU A 127 -12.44 10.41 -3.74
N ALA A 128 -12.74 9.14 -4.01
CA ALA A 128 -11.91 8.01 -3.58
C ALA A 128 -10.48 8.09 -4.16
N THR A 129 -10.34 8.52 -5.41
CA THR A 129 -9.01 8.74 -6.02
C THR A 129 -8.24 9.82 -5.26
N GLY A 130 -8.90 10.92 -4.91
CA GLY A 130 -8.30 12.02 -4.17
C GLY A 130 -7.88 11.66 -2.74
N GLU A 131 -8.70 10.87 -2.04
CA GLU A 131 -8.36 10.35 -0.71
C GLU A 131 -7.17 9.39 -0.76
N ALA A 132 -7.17 8.45 -1.71
CA ALA A 132 -6.03 7.55 -1.90
C ALA A 132 -4.76 8.34 -2.21
N PHE A 133 -4.89 9.40 -3.00
CA PHE A 133 -3.76 10.25 -3.37
C PHE A 133 -3.21 11.03 -2.17
N LEU A 134 -4.07 11.65 -1.37
CA LEU A 134 -3.65 12.33 -0.15
C LEU A 134 -3.03 11.36 0.85
N PHE A 135 -3.65 10.20 1.05
CA PHE A 135 -3.16 9.15 1.94
C PHE A 135 -1.76 8.70 1.50
N PHE A 136 -1.55 8.44 0.22
CA PHE A 136 -0.23 8.12 -0.33
C PHE A 136 0.79 9.23 -0.06
N LEU A 137 0.43 10.48 -0.34
CA LEU A 137 1.34 11.60 -0.09
C LEU A 137 1.76 11.65 1.38
N GLN A 138 0.86 11.34 2.32
CA GLN A 138 1.15 11.38 3.74
C GLN A 138 1.87 10.14 4.27
N LYS A 139 1.53 8.94 3.78
CA LYS A 139 1.93 7.65 4.35
C LYS A 139 2.97 6.89 3.52
N GLY A 140 3.17 7.25 2.26
CA GLY A 140 4.10 6.59 1.33
C GLY A 140 3.60 5.27 0.75
N HIS A 141 2.38 4.85 1.07
CA HIS A 141 1.73 3.67 0.52
C HIS A 141 0.24 3.92 0.30
N LEU A 142 -0.43 3.01 -0.41
CA LEU A 142 -1.86 3.08 -0.64
C LEU A 142 -2.68 2.61 0.56
N PRO A 143 -3.89 3.15 0.76
CA PRO A 143 -4.84 2.54 1.68
C PRO A 143 -5.28 1.18 1.14
N TRP A 144 -5.69 0.27 2.02
CA TRP A 144 -6.00 -1.13 1.68
C TRP A 144 -7.07 -1.32 0.59
N TRP A 145 -7.95 -0.34 0.40
CA TRP A 145 -9.03 -0.37 -0.60
C TRP A 145 -8.61 0.21 -1.96
N ALA A 146 -7.43 0.83 -2.06
CA ALA A 146 -6.96 1.46 -3.28
C ALA A 146 -5.95 0.58 -4.00
N PHE A 147 -6.09 0.52 -5.33
CA PHE A 147 -5.12 -0.08 -6.22
C PHE A 147 -4.92 0.83 -7.43
N TRP A 148 -3.68 1.20 -7.70
CA TRP A 148 -3.36 2.09 -8.82
C TRP A 148 -2.94 1.38 -10.09
N GLY A 149 -2.57 0.10 -10.07
CA GLY A 149 -2.07 -0.57 -11.26
C GLY A 149 -0.62 -0.18 -11.51
N SER A 150 -0.31 0.27 -12.72
CA SER A 150 1.04 0.67 -13.10
C SER A 150 1.39 2.12 -12.74
N PHE A 151 2.65 2.50 -12.95
CA PHE A 151 3.12 3.89 -12.87
C PHE A 151 2.29 4.84 -13.77
N GLU A 152 1.96 4.40 -14.99
CA GLU A 152 1.17 5.17 -15.95
C GLU A 152 -0.25 5.41 -15.45
N ASP A 153 -0.89 4.37 -14.89
CA ASP A 153 -2.23 4.48 -14.33
C ASP A 153 -2.25 5.43 -13.12
N PHE A 154 -1.23 5.33 -12.25
CA PHE A 154 -1.07 6.25 -11.12
C PHE A 154 -0.96 7.71 -11.59
N THR A 155 -0.09 7.96 -12.56
CA THR A 155 0.13 9.31 -13.10
C THR A 155 -1.15 9.85 -13.75
N ALA A 156 -1.80 9.06 -14.61
CA ALA A 156 -3.03 9.48 -15.29
C ALA A 156 -4.19 9.76 -14.32
N LYS A 157 -4.38 8.92 -13.30
CA LYS A 157 -5.42 9.10 -12.28
C LYS A 157 -5.21 10.39 -11.50
N THR A 158 -3.99 10.66 -11.07
CA THR A 158 -3.65 11.85 -10.26
C THR A 158 -3.73 13.14 -11.07
N GLU A 159 -3.24 13.14 -12.32
CA GLU A 159 -3.34 14.30 -13.22
C GLU A 159 -4.81 14.64 -13.54
N ASN A 160 -5.61 13.64 -13.93
CA ASN A 160 -7.03 13.84 -14.24
C ASN A 160 -7.80 14.35 -13.01
N PHE A 161 -7.50 13.78 -11.85
CA PHE A 161 -8.10 14.18 -10.59
C PHE A 161 -7.84 15.67 -10.28
N LEU A 162 -6.60 16.13 -10.45
CA LEU A 162 -6.23 17.53 -10.18
C LEU A 162 -6.75 18.50 -11.25
N ALA A 163 -6.76 18.10 -12.52
CA ALA A 163 -7.23 18.91 -13.64
C ALA A 163 -8.72 19.34 -13.48
N LYS A 164 -9.50 18.55 -12.76
CA LYS A 164 -10.92 18.83 -12.48
C LYS A 164 -11.15 19.73 -11.26
N LYS A 165 -10.13 20.04 -10.46
CA LYS A 165 -10.31 20.79 -9.20
C LYS A 165 -10.35 22.30 -9.45
N THR A 166 -11.26 22.95 -8.74
CA THR A 166 -11.27 24.42 -8.62
C THR A 166 -10.09 24.90 -7.77
N LYS A 167 -9.70 26.17 -7.93
CA LYS A 167 -8.61 26.76 -7.11
C LYS A 167 -8.80 26.58 -5.59
N PRO A 168 -10.00 26.80 -5.00
CA PRO A 168 -10.20 26.58 -3.57
C PRO A 168 -10.04 25.12 -3.14
N GLN A 169 -10.55 24.17 -3.93
CA GLN A 169 -10.40 22.73 -3.65
C GLN A 169 -8.93 22.31 -3.67
N LEU A 170 -8.17 22.83 -4.62
CA LEU A 170 -6.73 22.56 -4.72
C LEU A 170 -5.94 23.19 -3.57
N GLN A 171 -6.32 24.39 -3.12
CA GLN A 171 -5.71 25.03 -1.95
C GLN A 171 -5.94 24.21 -0.68
N GLU A 172 -7.15 23.68 -0.48
CA GLU A 172 -7.45 22.85 0.67
C GLU A 172 -6.69 21.52 0.63
N PHE A 173 -6.64 20.86 -0.53
CA PHE A 173 -5.80 19.67 -0.72
C PHE A 173 -4.35 19.94 -0.33
N LEU A 174 -3.78 21.04 -0.83
CA LEU A 174 -2.39 21.39 -0.58
C LEU A 174 -2.15 21.76 0.87
N ARG A 175 -3.12 22.37 1.55
CA ARG A 175 -3.07 22.58 3.00
C ARG A 175 -2.92 21.26 3.77
N GLN A 176 -3.58 20.18 3.31
CA GLN A 176 -3.43 18.84 3.88
C GLN A 176 -2.07 18.21 3.55
N VAL A 177 -1.60 18.37 2.31
CA VAL A 177 -0.27 17.87 1.89
C VAL A 177 0.85 18.55 2.67
N PHE A 178 0.76 19.86 2.91
CA PHE A 178 1.81 20.63 3.59
C PHE A 178 1.85 20.41 5.10
N GLN A 179 1.09 19.44 5.63
CA GLN A 179 1.16 19.09 7.05
C GLN A 179 2.45 18.35 7.40
N THR A 180 3.02 17.57 6.48
CA THR A 180 4.25 16.82 6.70
C THR A 180 5.31 17.17 5.66
N LYS A 181 6.57 17.22 6.08
CA LYS A 181 7.71 17.43 5.18
C LYS A 181 7.83 16.28 4.16
N ASP A 182 7.47 15.08 4.57
CA ASP A 182 7.59 13.87 3.75
C ASP A 182 6.60 13.88 2.60
N ALA A 183 5.38 14.40 2.80
CA ALA A 183 4.42 14.58 1.72
C ALA A 183 4.87 15.62 0.68
N VAL A 184 5.52 16.70 1.13
CA VAL A 184 6.11 17.71 0.25
C VAL A 184 7.31 17.15 -0.52
N ALA A 185 8.15 16.33 0.12
CA ALA A 185 9.24 15.65 -0.56
C ALA A 185 8.74 14.61 -1.58
N ARG A 186 7.70 13.85 -1.23
CA ARG A 186 7.08 12.85 -2.09
C ARG A 186 6.46 13.46 -3.35
N LEU A 187 5.84 14.64 -3.26
CA LEU A 187 5.41 15.39 -4.44
C LEU A 187 6.58 15.64 -5.41
N ALA A 188 7.72 16.09 -4.91
CA ALA A 188 8.89 16.34 -5.74
C ALA A 188 9.52 15.06 -6.31
N TYR A 189 9.56 13.99 -5.53
CA TYR A 189 10.18 12.74 -5.94
C TYR A 189 9.34 11.91 -6.91
N GLN A 190 8.02 11.99 -6.80
CA GLN A 190 7.10 11.08 -7.50
C GLN A 190 6.44 11.69 -8.72
N PHE A 191 6.48 13.03 -8.88
CA PHE A 191 5.79 13.72 -9.95
C PHE A 191 6.74 14.53 -10.86
N PRO A 192 6.42 14.67 -12.15
CA PRO A 192 7.20 15.49 -13.07
C PRO A 192 7.30 16.95 -12.62
N VAL A 193 8.43 17.60 -12.93
CA VAL A 193 8.65 19.03 -12.63
C VAL A 193 7.57 19.92 -13.26
N ASP A 194 7.09 19.59 -14.46
CA ASP A 194 6.05 20.35 -15.15
C ASP A 194 4.72 20.33 -14.39
N PHE A 195 4.40 19.18 -13.78
CA PHE A 195 3.24 19.04 -12.90
C PHE A 195 3.39 19.92 -11.66
N LEU A 196 4.55 19.89 -11.00
CA LEU A 196 4.82 20.74 -9.84
C LEU A 196 4.77 22.23 -10.22
N ARG A 197 5.23 22.59 -11.42
CA ARG A 197 5.16 23.96 -11.91
C ARG A 197 3.71 24.42 -12.12
N ALA A 198 2.86 23.57 -12.67
CA ALA A 198 1.43 23.85 -12.78
C ALA A 198 0.79 24.03 -11.39
N LEU A 199 1.19 23.19 -10.43
CA LEU A 199 0.74 23.28 -9.05
C LEU A 199 1.14 24.60 -8.39
N VAL A 200 2.43 24.98 -8.47
CA VAL A 200 2.94 26.23 -7.89
C VAL A 200 2.24 27.46 -8.49
N ARG A 201 2.00 27.48 -9.81
CA ARG A 201 1.29 28.59 -10.48
C ARG A 201 -0.18 28.71 -10.09
N SER A 202 -0.79 27.63 -9.61
CA SER A 202 -2.19 27.63 -9.19
C SER A 202 -2.38 28.17 -7.77
N LEU A 203 -1.30 28.20 -6.98
CA LEU A 203 -1.31 28.63 -5.58
C LEU A 203 -1.29 30.17 -5.43
N PRO A 204 -1.90 30.70 -4.36
CA PRO A 204 -1.75 32.12 -3.99
C PRO A 204 -0.28 32.47 -3.72
N GLU A 205 0.10 33.70 -4.02
CA GLU A 205 1.46 34.19 -3.83
C GLU A 205 1.88 34.13 -2.35
N GLU A 206 0.94 34.32 -1.42
CA GLU A 206 1.19 34.21 0.02
C GLU A 206 1.65 32.80 0.39
N VAL A 207 1.13 31.76 -0.26
CA VAL A 207 1.49 30.35 0.03
C VAL A 207 2.87 30.01 -0.54
N THR A 208 3.24 30.58 -1.69
CA THR A 208 4.47 30.24 -2.44
C THR A 208 5.68 31.11 -2.13
N THR A 209 5.49 32.25 -1.45
CA THR A 209 6.60 33.17 -1.11
C THR A 209 6.89 33.25 0.39
N SER A 210 5.85 33.39 1.22
CA SER A 210 5.97 33.60 2.67
C SER A 210 5.27 32.53 3.51
N GLY A 211 4.55 31.61 2.84
CA GLY A 211 3.77 30.57 3.46
C GLY A 211 4.59 29.37 3.95
N ARG A 212 3.86 28.35 4.40
CA ARG A 212 4.43 27.13 4.99
C ARG A 212 5.25 26.30 4.00
N LEU A 213 4.91 26.32 2.70
CA LEU A 213 5.55 25.48 1.68
C LEU A 213 7.05 25.84 1.49
N PRO A 214 7.45 27.09 1.21
CA PRO A 214 8.87 27.47 1.11
C PRO A 214 9.69 27.12 2.36
N GLN A 215 9.08 27.24 3.56
CA GLN A 215 9.72 26.91 4.82
C GLN A 215 9.97 25.40 4.96
N ILE A 216 8.99 24.57 4.59
CA ILE A 216 9.17 23.11 4.57
C ILE A 216 10.24 22.75 3.55
N VAL A 217 10.16 23.25 2.32
CA VAL A 217 11.10 22.90 1.25
C VAL A 217 12.54 23.27 1.64
N ALA A 218 12.75 24.39 2.33
CA ALA A 218 14.08 24.76 2.84
C ALA A 218 14.69 23.68 3.78
N THR A 219 13.87 22.89 4.48
CA THR A 219 14.35 21.81 5.36
C THR A 219 14.61 20.49 4.64
N LEU A 220 14.24 20.37 3.36
CA LEU A 220 14.36 19.13 2.60
C LEU A 220 15.78 18.90 2.07
N PRO A 221 16.13 17.67 1.66
CA PRO A 221 17.41 17.38 1.01
C PRO A 221 17.68 18.29 -0.20
N PRO A 222 18.96 18.61 -0.50
CA PRO A 222 19.33 19.50 -1.61
C PRO A 222 18.70 19.12 -2.96
N GLU A 223 18.68 17.84 -3.29
CA GLU A 223 18.12 17.30 -4.52
C GLU A 223 16.62 17.56 -4.64
N VAL A 224 15.87 17.49 -3.54
CA VAL A 224 14.43 17.80 -3.49
C VAL A 224 14.18 19.29 -3.65
N ARG A 225 15.03 20.12 -3.02
CA ARG A 225 14.95 21.58 -3.13
C ARG A 225 15.12 22.04 -4.57
N VAL A 226 16.09 21.48 -5.29
CA VAL A 226 16.35 21.82 -6.70
C VAL A 226 15.12 21.53 -7.57
N ILE A 227 14.40 20.43 -7.32
CA ILE A 227 13.17 20.09 -8.04
C ILE A 227 12.08 21.16 -7.84
N TRP A 228 11.89 21.60 -6.58
CA TRP A 228 10.93 22.66 -6.26
C TRP A 228 11.33 24.03 -6.83
N GLU A 229 12.62 24.38 -6.82
CA GLU A 229 13.13 25.60 -7.46
C GLU A 229 12.88 25.58 -8.99
N GLN A 230 13.10 24.44 -9.66
CA GLN A 230 12.80 24.25 -11.09
C GLN A 230 11.29 24.31 -11.40
N ALA A 231 10.45 23.98 -10.42
CA ALA A 231 9.02 24.18 -10.47
C ALA A 231 8.60 25.65 -10.25
N GLY A 232 9.53 26.54 -9.92
CA GLY A 232 9.29 27.97 -9.75
C GLY A 232 8.93 28.40 -8.33
N LEU A 233 9.19 27.55 -7.32
CA LEU A 233 9.01 27.93 -5.92
C LEU A 233 10.18 28.81 -5.45
N ALA A 234 9.89 30.01 -4.96
CA ALA A 234 10.90 30.89 -4.37
C ALA A 234 11.25 30.43 -2.95
N LEU A 235 12.53 30.13 -2.69
CA LEU A 235 13.00 29.80 -1.35
C LEU A 235 13.38 31.06 -0.54
N PRO A 236 13.28 31.03 0.79
CA PRO A 236 13.60 32.19 1.64
C PRO A 236 15.07 32.64 1.47
N GLN A 237 15.29 33.96 1.29
CA GLN A 237 16.61 34.54 0.98
C GLN A 237 17.71 34.34 2.05
N ASN A 238 17.35 33.95 3.29
CA ASN A 238 18.32 33.68 4.37
C ASN A 238 18.85 32.23 4.40
N TYR A 239 18.55 31.44 3.39
CA TYR A 239 19.00 30.06 3.30
C TYR A 239 20.37 29.96 2.58
N LYS A 240 21.41 29.51 3.30
CA LYS A 240 22.74 29.26 2.70
C LYS A 240 22.68 28.00 1.83
N LYS A 241 22.92 28.13 0.52
CA LYS A 241 23.24 27.01 -0.38
C LYS A 241 24.38 26.17 0.23
N PRO A 242 24.24 24.84 0.39
CA PRO A 242 25.39 23.99 0.69
C PRO A 242 26.31 23.95 -0.53
N ASN A 243 27.62 24.08 -0.32
CA ASN A 243 28.62 23.89 -1.38
C ASN A 243 28.53 22.46 -1.94
N ALA A 244 28.69 22.34 -3.25
CA ALA A 244 28.59 21.09 -4.01
C ALA A 244 29.69 20.04 -3.71
N ASP A 245 30.63 20.31 -2.79
CA ASP A 245 31.82 19.49 -2.54
C ASP A 245 31.79 18.67 -1.24
N GLN A 246 30.61 18.43 -0.65
CA GLN A 246 30.47 17.53 0.51
C GLN A 246 29.57 16.33 0.18
N GLN A 247 29.99 15.52 -0.80
CA GLN A 247 29.64 14.10 -0.84
C GLN A 247 30.64 13.33 0.02
N SER A 248 30.17 12.84 1.17
CA SER A 248 30.67 11.71 2.00
C SER A 248 30.68 12.03 3.51
N SER A 249 29.51 11.92 4.14
CA SER A 249 29.41 11.52 5.56
C SER A 249 27.95 11.19 5.89
N SER A 250 27.61 9.90 5.88
CA SER A 250 26.35 9.39 6.41
C SER A 250 26.50 9.24 7.93
N ALA A 251 26.03 10.21 8.71
CA ALA A 251 25.85 10.07 10.15
C ALA A 251 24.57 9.25 10.44
N PRO A 252 24.56 8.39 11.48
CA PRO A 252 23.47 7.48 11.74
C PRO A 252 22.24 8.24 12.23
N VAL A 253 21.11 8.06 11.54
CA VAL A 253 19.81 8.62 11.92
C VAL A 253 19.37 7.92 13.20
N SER A 254 19.47 8.64 14.32
CA SER A 254 18.93 8.21 15.60
C SER A 254 17.41 8.37 15.58
N ALA A 255 16.69 7.26 15.63
CA ALA A 255 15.23 7.21 15.64
C ALA A 255 14.68 7.80 16.96
N GLU A 256 14.17 9.04 16.90
CA GLU A 256 13.32 9.56 17.97
C GLU A 256 11.94 8.91 17.88
N LYS A 257 11.58 8.19 18.95
CA LYS A 257 10.29 7.54 19.16
C LYS A 257 9.18 8.61 19.24
N ASN A 258 8.42 8.77 18.17
CA ASN A 258 7.04 9.23 18.28
C ASN A 258 6.12 8.00 18.23
N GLN A 259 5.45 7.73 19.34
CA GLN A 259 4.38 6.74 19.43
C GLN A 259 3.18 7.26 18.63
N ALA A 260 2.99 6.72 17.43
CA ALA A 260 1.74 6.88 16.68
C ALA A 260 0.69 5.88 17.19
N PRO A 261 -0.61 6.24 17.20
CA PRO A 261 -1.66 5.41 17.79
C PRO A 261 -2.11 4.28 16.85
N ALA A 262 -2.32 3.09 17.42
CA ALA A 262 -3.29 2.01 17.12
C ALA A 262 -3.79 1.68 15.67
N GLU A 263 -3.21 2.21 14.60
CA GLU A 263 -3.61 1.94 13.19
C GLU A 263 -2.77 0.83 12.51
N GLU A 264 -1.69 0.36 13.14
CA GLU A 264 -0.69 -0.55 12.57
C GLU A 264 -1.12 -2.03 12.40
N THR A 265 -2.40 -2.34 12.63
CA THR A 265 -3.03 -3.64 12.28
C THR A 265 -3.50 -3.74 10.82
N GLU A 266 -3.19 -2.75 9.98
CA GLU A 266 -3.53 -2.73 8.56
C GLU A 266 -2.65 -3.67 7.73
N GLY A 267 -3.30 -4.51 6.92
CA GLY A 267 -2.60 -5.32 5.92
C GLY A 267 -2.17 -4.43 4.76
N LEU A 268 -0.88 -4.40 4.47
CA LEU A 268 -0.33 -3.67 3.32
C LEU A 268 -0.14 -4.65 2.16
N TYR A 269 -0.79 -4.37 1.05
CA TYR A 269 -0.77 -5.25 -0.12
C TYR A 269 0.33 -4.82 -1.10
N LEU A 270 0.98 -5.80 -1.73
CA LEU A 270 2.09 -5.62 -2.66
C LEU A 270 2.11 -6.73 -3.71
N GLN A 271 2.87 -6.52 -4.78
CA GLN A 271 2.90 -7.43 -5.95
C GLN A 271 4.29 -8.04 -6.22
N ASN A 272 5.25 -7.77 -5.34
CA ASN A 272 6.63 -8.24 -5.46
C ASN A 272 7.03 -9.17 -4.30
N ALA A 273 6.07 -9.88 -3.70
CA ALA A 273 6.26 -10.65 -2.47
C ALA A 273 7.35 -11.72 -2.60
N GLY A 274 7.53 -12.24 -3.82
CA GLY A 274 8.52 -13.27 -4.12
C GLY A 274 9.97 -12.79 -4.08
N LEU A 275 10.22 -11.49 -3.95
CA LEU A 275 11.57 -10.94 -3.68
C LEU A 275 12.24 -11.63 -2.48
N VAL A 276 11.47 -12.09 -1.50
CA VAL A 276 12.00 -12.84 -0.33
C VAL A 276 12.74 -14.12 -0.71
N LEU A 277 12.41 -14.74 -1.85
CA LEU A 277 13.13 -15.92 -2.36
C LEU A 277 14.59 -15.60 -2.73
N LEU A 278 14.89 -14.33 -2.98
CA LEU A 278 16.23 -13.84 -3.32
C LEU A 278 17.03 -13.41 -2.08
N ALA A 279 16.46 -13.46 -0.88
CA ALA A 279 17.08 -12.96 0.35
C ALA A 279 18.56 -13.38 0.55
N PRO A 280 18.96 -14.65 0.32
CA PRO A 280 20.36 -15.06 0.49
C PRO A 280 21.36 -14.37 -0.44
N PHE A 281 20.89 -13.77 -1.54
CA PHE A 281 21.72 -13.14 -2.56
C PHE A 281 21.77 -11.61 -2.43
N LEU A 282 20.85 -11.01 -1.66
CA LEU A 282 20.65 -9.55 -1.67
C LEU A 282 21.85 -8.78 -1.14
N GLU A 283 22.50 -9.26 -0.08
CA GLU A 283 23.68 -8.59 0.48
C GLU A 283 24.83 -8.55 -0.52
N THR A 284 25.16 -9.69 -1.13
CA THR A 284 26.20 -9.77 -2.16
C THR A 284 25.85 -8.92 -3.38
N TYR A 285 24.59 -8.97 -3.83
CA TYR A 285 24.12 -8.18 -4.96
C TYR A 285 24.31 -6.67 -4.74
N LEU A 286 23.84 -6.16 -3.59
CA LEU A 286 23.96 -4.75 -3.25
C LEU A 286 25.42 -4.37 -2.94
N GLY A 287 26.20 -5.27 -2.35
CA GLY A 287 27.63 -5.09 -2.08
C GLY A 287 28.47 -4.96 -3.34
N THR A 288 28.25 -5.80 -4.36
CA THR A 288 28.93 -5.67 -5.66
C THR A 288 28.60 -4.34 -6.35
N GLY A 289 27.40 -3.81 -6.09
CA GLY A 289 26.99 -2.48 -6.53
C GLY A 289 27.61 -1.30 -5.77
N GLY A 290 28.38 -1.56 -4.70
CA GLY A 290 28.91 -0.54 -3.81
C GLY A 290 27.87 0.10 -2.87
N LEU A 291 26.67 -0.48 -2.77
CA LEU A 291 25.59 0.03 -1.91
C LEU A 291 25.69 -0.48 -0.47
N VAL A 292 26.52 -1.49 -0.22
CA VAL A 292 26.79 -2.06 1.11
C VAL A 292 28.28 -1.94 1.42
N ALA A 293 28.62 -1.49 2.63
CA ALA A 293 29.94 -1.67 3.21
C ALA A 293 29.82 -1.90 4.72
N ASP A 294 30.68 -2.75 5.28
CA ASP A 294 30.68 -3.10 6.71
C ASP A 294 29.31 -3.62 7.21
N HIS A 295 28.62 -4.42 6.39
CA HIS A 295 27.25 -4.92 6.66
C HIS A 295 26.20 -3.80 6.87
N GLN A 296 26.45 -2.60 6.34
CA GLN A 296 25.55 -1.45 6.41
C GLN A 296 25.23 -0.93 5.00
N LEU A 297 23.98 -0.51 4.79
CA LEU A 297 23.57 0.16 3.55
C LEU A 297 24.09 1.59 3.52
N ARG A 298 24.86 1.91 2.48
CA ARG A 298 25.40 3.26 2.21
C ARG A 298 24.40 4.14 1.47
N ASP A 299 23.58 3.54 0.62
CA ASP A 299 22.53 4.22 -0.12
C ASP A 299 21.25 3.36 -0.11
N PRO A 300 20.45 3.45 0.96
CA PRO A 300 19.19 2.73 1.07
C PRO A 300 18.19 3.09 -0.04
N SER A 301 18.24 4.33 -0.55
CA SER A 301 17.37 4.80 -1.61
C SER A 301 17.68 4.08 -2.91
N ALA A 302 18.96 3.97 -3.31
CA ALA A 302 19.32 3.18 -4.48
C ALA A 302 19.01 1.69 -4.29
N ALA A 303 19.28 1.16 -3.09
CA ALA A 303 19.06 -0.24 -2.80
C ALA A 303 17.61 -0.68 -3.01
N VAL A 304 16.61 0.13 -2.57
CA VAL A 304 15.20 -0.24 -2.77
C VAL A 304 14.83 -0.41 -4.26
N HIS A 305 15.37 0.43 -5.14
CA HIS A 305 15.14 0.32 -6.59
C HIS A 305 15.92 -0.83 -7.22
N TRP A 306 17.15 -1.10 -6.77
CA TRP A 306 17.92 -2.24 -7.25
C TRP A 306 17.25 -3.57 -6.91
N LEU A 307 16.63 -3.66 -5.72
CA LEU A 307 15.79 -4.80 -5.35
C LEU A 307 14.55 -4.92 -6.24
N GLN A 308 13.92 -3.79 -6.60
CA GLN A 308 12.77 -3.83 -7.49
C GLN A 308 13.15 -4.28 -8.90
N TYR A 309 14.31 -3.84 -9.39
CA TYR A 309 14.83 -4.25 -10.68
C TYR A 309 15.08 -5.77 -10.76
N LEU A 310 15.46 -6.42 -9.66
CA LEU A 310 15.53 -7.90 -9.63
C LEU A 310 14.17 -8.53 -9.96
N VAL A 311 13.08 -7.96 -9.48
CA VAL A 311 11.71 -8.49 -9.62
C VAL A 311 11.08 -8.12 -10.97
N THR A 312 11.21 -6.87 -11.40
CA THR A 312 10.46 -6.36 -12.57
C THR A 312 11.31 -6.23 -13.81
N GLY A 313 12.63 -6.01 -13.65
CA GLY A 313 13.51 -5.61 -14.75
C GLY A 313 13.25 -4.21 -15.30
N GLN A 314 12.43 -3.41 -14.61
CA GLN A 314 12.06 -2.06 -15.01
C GLN A 314 12.91 -1.03 -14.28
N ASP A 315 13.27 0.05 -14.96
CA ASP A 315 14.07 1.16 -14.45
C ASP A 315 13.25 2.25 -13.74
N ARG A 316 11.92 2.12 -13.78
CA ARG A 316 10.97 3.02 -13.14
C ARG A 316 10.06 2.26 -12.19
N THR A 317 9.78 2.85 -11.04
CA THR A 317 8.90 2.24 -10.04
C THR A 317 8.25 3.33 -9.20
N THR A 318 6.94 3.24 -8.97
CA THR A 318 6.29 4.11 -8.00
C THR A 318 6.64 3.71 -6.57
N GLU A 319 6.69 4.68 -5.65
CA GLU A 319 6.94 4.39 -4.24
C GLU A 319 5.97 3.36 -3.59
N PRO A 320 4.66 3.32 -3.92
CA PRO A 320 3.74 2.30 -3.39
C PRO A 320 4.15 0.85 -3.69
N GLU A 321 4.89 0.60 -4.77
CA GLU A 321 5.36 -0.75 -5.12
C GLU A 321 6.59 -1.18 -4.29
N LEU A 322 7.22 -0.24 -3.56
CA LEU A 322 8.51 -0.46 -2.87
C LEU A 322 8.36 -0.86 -1.39
N LEU A 323 7.15 -1.23 -0.95
CA LEU A 323 6.86 -1.59 0.45
C LEU A 323 7.79 -2.66 1.01
N LEU A 324 7.89 -3.82 0.34
CA LEU A 324 8.77 -4.90 0.76
C LEU A 324 10.23 -4.49 0.66
N ASN A 325 10.61 -3.75 -0.38
CA ASN A 325 11.97 -3.28 -0.61
C ASN A 325 12.44 -2.39 0.54
N LYS A 326 11.59 -1.46 0.98
CA LYS A 326 11.86 -0.58 2.12
C LYS A 326 12.11 -1.38 3.39
N ILE A 327 11.27 -2.39 3.68
CA ILE A 327 11.46 -3.27 4.85
C ILE A 327 12.80 -4.02 4.75
N LEU A 328 13.11 -4.63 3.60
CA LEU A 328 14.36 -5.34 3.39
C LEU A 328 15.59 -4.42 3.48
N CYS A 329 15.46 -3.15 3.07
CA CYS A 329 16.51 -2.14 3.19
C CYS A 329 16.53 -1.41 4.54
N GLY A 330 15.63 -1.73 5.48
CA GLY A 330 15.53 -1.04 6.76
C GLY A 330 15.07 0.43 6.67
N VAL A 331 14.43 0.81 5.57
CA VAL A 331 13.87 2.15 5.34
C VAL A 331 12.45 2.21 5.93
N PRO A 332 12.11 3.19 6.78
CA PRO A 332 10.74 3.38 7.26
C PRO A 332 9.76 3.58 6.10
N LEU A 333 8.55 3.01 6.20
CA LEU A 333 7.57 3.01 5.10
C LEU A 333 7.14 4.43 4.68
N ASP A 334 7.09 5.35 5.62
CA ASP A 334 6.72 6.76 5.44
C ASP A 334 7.87 7.63 4.91
N THR A 335 9.10 7.12 4.88
CA THR A 335 10.27 7.82 4.34
C THR A 335 10.14 7.91 2.81
N PRO A 336 10.07 9.12 2.21
CA PRO A 336 9.97 9.29 0.77
C PRO A 336 11.19 8.76 0.05
N VAL A 337 10.97 8.16 -1.12
CA VAL A 337 12.03 7.73 -2.03
C VAL A 337 11.78 8.35 -3.41
N PRO A 338 12.82 8.62 -4.22
CA PRO A 338 12.68 9.02 -5.62
C PRO A 338 11.82 8.02 -6.41
N ALA A 339 11.06 8.44 -7.42
CA ALA A 339 10.39 7.48 -8.33
C ALA A 339 11.39 6.78 -9.27
N GLN A 340 12.57 7.36 -9.43
CA GLN A 340 13.61 6.86 -10.31
C GLN A 340 14.97 7.06 -9.64
N VAL A 341 15.76 6.01 -9.64
CA VAL A 341 17.19 6.08 -9.36
C VAL A 341 17.91 5.60 -10.60
N ARG A 342 19.07 6.20 -10.88
CA ARG A 342 19.91 5.76 -11.99
C ARG A 342 20.37 4.33 -11.74
N LEU A 343 19.83 3.38 -12.50
CA LEU A 343 20.41 2.05 -12.59
C LEU A 343 21.76 2.16 -13.30
N THR A 344 22.77 1.51 -12.72
CA THR A 344 24.10 1.42 -13.32
C THR A 344 24.19 0.18 -14.18
N SER A 345 25.09 0.15 -15.15
CA SER A 345 25.37 -1.09 -15.90
C SER A 345 25.85 -2.24 -14.99
N VAL A 346 26.44 -1.91 -13.84
CA VAL A 346 26.79 -2.88 -12.78
C VAL A 346 25.52 -3.50 -12.20
N CYS A 347 24.52 -2.69 -11.84
CA CYS A 347 23.23 -3.17 -11.34
C CYS A 347 22.60 -4.19 -12.30
N GLU A 348 22.48 -3.83 -13.58
CA GLU A 348 21.80 -4.66 -14.58
C GLU A 348 22.49 -6.01 -14.77
N LYS A 349 23.82 -5.98 -14.89
CA LYS A 349 24.64 -7.18 -15.05
C LYS A 349 24.57 -8.09 -13.82
N GLU A 350 24.67 -7.52 -12.62
CA GLU A 350 24.62 -8.31 -11.40
C GLU A 350 23.22 -8.86 -11.12
N ALA A 351 22.17 -8.15 -11.49
CA ALA A 351 20.81 -8.65 -11.40
C ALA A 351 20.63 -9.91 -12.26
N GLU A 352 21.10 -9.87 -13.52
CA GLU A 352 21.09 -11.03 -14.41
C GLU A 352 21.90 -12.19 -13.84
N ASN A 353 23.07 -11.92 -13.24
CA ASN A 353 23.90 -12.94 -12.59
C ASN A 353 23.16 -13.62 -11.42
N VAL A 354 22.51 -12.84 -10.55
CA VAL A 354 21.73 -13.35 -9.42
C VAL A 354 20.59 -14.23 -9.89
N LEU A 355 19.80 -13.76 -10.86
CA LEU A 355 18.65 -14.52 -11.38
C LEU A 355 19.10 -15.85 -12.02
N ARG A 356 20.19 -15.84 -12.79
CA ARG A 356 20.79 -17.08 -13.34
C ARG A 356 21.35 -18.00 -12.28
N ALA A 357 21.93 -17.45 -11.21
CA ALA A 357 22.42 -18.25 -10.08
C ALA A 357 21.27 -18.95 -9.37
N VAL A 358 20.16 -18.24 -9.12
CA VAL A 358 18.94 -18.80 -8.53
C VAL A 358 18.39 -19.93 -9.39
N ILE A 359 18.23 -19.72 -10.70
CA ILE A 359 17.77 -20.76 -11.64
C ILE A 359 18.68 -22.00 -11.61
N ARG A 360 20.01 -21.78 -11.58
CA ARG A 360 21.00 -22.87 -11.54
C ARG A 360 20.92 -23.67 -10.24
N TYR A 361 20.82 -22.99 -9.10
CA TYR A 361 20.76 -23.67 -7.81
C TYR A 361 19.39 -24.32 -7.56
N TRP A 362 18.31 -23.72 -8.04
CA TRP A 362 16.97 -24.29 -8.03
C TRP A 362 16.74 -25.19 -9.25
N ALA A 363 17.50 -26.29 -9.32
CA ALA A 363 17.65 -27.13 -10.51
C ALA A 363 16.32 -27.64 -11.13
N VAL A 364 15.24 -27.74 -10.34
CA VAL A 364 13.91 -28.13 -10.81
C VAL A 364 13.33 -27.15 -11.84
N LEU A 365 13.77 -25.89 -11.84
CA LEU A 365 13.38 -24.88 -12.83
C LEU A 365 13.93 -25.16 -14.24
N LYS A 366 14.94 -26.01 -14.40
CA LYS A 366 15.51 -26.42 -15.71
C LYS A 366 15.86 -25.22 -16.61
N ASN A 367 15.13 -25.04 -17.71
CA ASN A 367 15.39 -24.03 -18.75
C ASN A 367 14.61 -22.73 -18.54
N THR A 368 14.06 -22.49 -17.34
CA THR A 368 13.41 -21.22 -17.01
C THR A 368 14.36 -20.05 -17.27
N SER A 369 13.87 -19.02 -17.95
CA SER A 369 14.60 -17.77 -18.17
C SER A 369 14.51 -16.85 -16.94
N PRO A 370 15.40 -15.85 -16.79
CA PRO A 370 15.26 -14.82 -15.77
C PRO A 370 13.88 -14.12 -15.79
N THR A 371 13.33 -13.86 -16.98
CA THR A 371 11.97 -13.34 -17.13
C THR A 371 10.92 -14.32 -16.61
N GLY A 372 11.02 -15.61 -16.94
CA GLY A 372 10.10 -16.63 -16.43
C GLY A 372 10.17 -16.80 -14.91
N LEU A 373 11.37 -16.67 -14.32
CA LEU A 373 11.54 -16.64 -12.87
C LEU A 373 10.83 -15.43 -12.24
N ARG A 374 11.00 -14.24 -12.84
CA ARG A 374 10.34 -13.00 -12.39
C ARG A 374 8.82 -13.15 -12.38
N GLU A 375 8.23 -13.52 -13.50
CA GLU A 375 6.78 -13.62 -13.68
C GLU A 375 6.14 -14.72 -12.82
N SER A 376 6.84 -15.84 -12.64
CA SER A 376 6.28 -16.98 -11.89
C SER A 376 6.44 -16.81 -10.39
N PHE A 377 7.65 -16.45 -9.94
CA PHE A 377 8.04 -16.59 -8.53
C PHE A 377 8.39 -15.30 -7.83
N LEU A 378 8.70 -14.20 -8.53
CA LEU A 378 9.09 -12.93 -7.89
C LEU A 378 7.93 -11.91 -7.87
N GLN A 379 7.17 -11.82 -8.96
CA GLN A 379 5.97 -10.98 -9.10
C GLN A 379 4.77 -11.71 -8.50
N ARG A 380 4.73 -11.70 -7.16
CA ARG A 380 3.73 -12.38 -6.35
C ARG A 380 2.94 -11.38 -5.55
N ASP A 381 1.64 -11.53 -5.56
CA ASP A 381 0.76 -10.80 -4.66
C ASP A 381 1.00 -11.27 -3.22
N GLY A 382 1.03 -10.32 -2.31
CA GLY A 382 1.26 -10.58 -0.90
C GLY A 382 0.71 -9.49 0.00
N ARG A 383 0.64 -9.84 1.28
CA ARG A 383 0.13 -8.99 2.35
C ARG A 383 1.14 -8.93 3.48
N LEU A 384 1.63 -7.73 3.79
CA LEU A 384 2.44 -7.44 4.95
C LEU A 384 1.56 -7.05 6.14
N THR A 385 1.88 -7.57 7.31
CA THR A 385 1.29 -7.16 8.58
C THR A 385 2.37 -7.06 9.64
N ARG A 386 2.13 -6.23 10.66
CA ARG A 386 3.02 -6.12 11.81
C ARG A 386 2.58 -7.09 12.90
N LYS A 387 3.51 -7.90 13.40
CA LYS A 387 3.30 -8.79 14.55
C LYS A 387 3.36 -8.01 15.86
N PRO A 388 2.76 -8.52 16.95
CA PRO A 388 2.79 -7.86 18.26
C PRO A 388 4.20 -7.63 18.85
N ASP A 389 5.16 -8.47 18.47
CA ASP A 389 6.58 -8.36 18.84
C ASP A 389 7.36 -7.32 18.02
N GLY A 390 6.70 -6.71 17.02
CA GLY A 390 7.25 -5.69 16.15
C GLY A 390 7.81 -6.22 14.84
N ASP A 391 7.98 -7.54 14.69
CA ASP A 391 8.42 -8.18 13.44
C ASP A 391 7.37 -8.04 12.33
N TRP A 392 7.81 -8.21 11.09
CA TRP A 392 6.93 -8.25 9.94
C TRP A 392 6.49 -9.68 9.63
N LEU A 393 5.27 -9.84 9.15
CA LEU A 393 4.76 -11.06 8.54
C LEU A 393 4.31 -10.75 7.11
N LEU A 394 4.93 -11.43 6.14
CA LEU A 394 4.51 -11.44 4.74
C LEU A 394 3.74 -12.72 4.46
N GLN A 395 2.47 -12.58 4.06
CA GLN A 395 1.66 -13.68 3.56
C GLN A 395 1.64 -13.60 2.04
N VAL A 396 2.01 -14.67 1.35
CA VAL A 396 2.12 -14.70 -0.11
C VAL A 396 0.95 -15.50 -0.69
N GLU A 397 0.27 -14.96 -1.71
CA GLU A 397 -0.81 -15.69 -2.40
C GLU A 397 -0.26 -16.95 -3.06
N GLN A 398 -0.94 -18.09 -2.89
CA GLN A 398 -0.58 -19.35 -3.54
C GLN A 398 -0.99 -19.43 -5.00
N LYS A 399 -0.13 -20.03 -5.83
CA LYS A 399 -0.48 -20.49 -7.19
C LYS A 399 -0.09 -21.95 -7.40
N SER A 400 -0.65 -22.58 -8.43
CA SER A 400 -0.53 -24.02 -8.68
C SER A 400 0.91 -24.54 -8.81
N TYR A 401 1.84 -23.70 -9.25
CA TYR A 401 3.26 -24.04 -9.42
C TYR A 401 4.11 -23.83 -8.16
N ASP A 402 3.53 -23.37 -7.06
CA ASP A 402 4.24 -23.14 -5.80
C ASP A 402 4.71 -24.46 -5.15
N MET A 403 4.19 -25.60 -5.60
CA MET A 403 4.73 -26.94 -5.27
C MET A 403 6.24 -27.07 -5.57
N LEU A 404 6.77 -26.26 -6.49
CA LEU A 404 8.20 -26.27 -6.80
C LEU A 404 9.04 -25.68 -5.66
N LEU A 405 8.46 -24.87 -4.77
CA LEU A 405 9.17 -24.27 -3.62
C LEU A 405 9.66 -25.32 -2.61
N GLU A 406 9.01 -26.48 -2.55
CA GLU A 406 9.48 -27.62 -1.72
C GLU A 406 10.88 -28.11 -2.12
N SER A 407 11.30 -27.84 -3.36
CA SER A 407 12.62 -28.20 -3.88
C SER A 407 13.66 -27.06 -3.76
N LEU A 408 13.30 -25.92 -3.17
CA LEU A 408 14.22 -24.80 -3.02
C LEU A 408 15.32 -25.17 -2.01
N PRO A 409 16.62 -25.02 -2.35
CA PRO A 409 17.69 -25.53 -1.50
C PRO A 409 18.07 -24.59 -0.35
N TRP A 410 17.32 -23.50 -0.13
CA TRP A 410 17.51 -22.57 0.98
C TRP A 410 16.16 -22.19 1.60
N SER A 411 16.20 -21.71 2.84
CA SER A 411 15.01 -21.19 3.53
C SER A 411 14.72 -19.76 3.12
N TYR A 412 13.43 -19.43 3.03
CA TYR A 412 12.89 -18.08 2.86
C TYR A 412 11.90 -17.71 3.97
N SER A 413 11.60 -18.63 4.91
CA SER A 413 10.56 -18.45 5.93
C SER A 413 10.87 -17.38 6.97
N LEU A 414 12.16 -17.07 7.15
CA LEU A 414 12.64 -15.99 8.02
C LEU A 414 13.75 -15.22 7.30
N VAL A 415 13.50 -13.96 6.98
CA VAL A 415 14.45 -13.06 6.34
C VAL A 415 14.93 -12.01 7.34
N LYS A 416 16.25 -11.96 7.53
CA LYS A 416 16.93 -10.97 8.37
C LYS A 416 18.28 -10.61 7.76
N LEU A 417 18.30 -9.55 6.95
CA LEU A 417 19.52 -8.96 6.41
C LEU A 417 20.25 -8.15 7.52
N PRO A 418 21.57 -7.95 7.43
CA PRO A 418 22.37 -7.41 8.54
C PRO A 418 21.93 -6.03 9.05
N TRP A 419 21.40 -5.18 8.17
CA TRP A 419 20.95 -3.82 8.47
C TRP A 419 19.46 -3.73 8.82
N MET A 420 18.70 -4.83 8.72
CA MET A 420 17.26 -4.76 8.99
C MET A 420 17.00 -4.50 10.49
N PRO A 421 16.09 -3.58 10.85
CA PRO A 421 15.73 -3.34 12.24
C PRO A 421 14.92 -4.49 12.84
N GLN A 422 13.88 -4.97 12.14
CA GLN A 422 13.06 -6.13 12.54
C GLN A 422 13.25 -7.32 11.60
N ALA A 423 12.84 -8.52 11.98
CA ALA A 423 12.84 -9.67 11.07
C ALA A 423 11.58 -9.67 10.20
N LEU A 424 11.64 -10.38 9.08
CA LEU A 424 10.49 -10.62 8.20
C LEU A 424 10.20 -12.13 8.18
N TRP A 425 9.07 -12.51 8.74
CA TRP A 425 8.52 -13.86 8.63
C TRP A 425 7.75 -13.99 7.33
N VAL A 426 7.90 -15.12 6.65
CA VAL A 426 7.20 -15.40 5.38
C VAL A 426 6.32 -16.62 5.56
N ASP A 427 5.04 -16.40 5.34
CA ASP A 427 4.00 -17.42 5.28
C ASP A 427 3.59 -17.59 3.81
N TRP A 428 3.95 -18.72 3.23
CA TRP A 428 3.67 -19.07 1.83
C TRP A 428 2.67 -20.22 1.81
N ALA A 429 1.43 -19.90 2.18
CA ALA A 429 0.37 -20.85 2.51
C ALA A 429 -0.98 -20.43 1.89
#